data_AF-A0A1B3XNA7-F1
#
_entry.id   AF-A0A1B3XNA7-F1
#
_cell.length_a   1.000
_cell.length_b   1.000
_cell.length_c   1.000
_cell.angle_alpha   90.00
_cell.angle_beta   90.00
_cell.angle_gamma   90.00
#
_symmetry.space_group_name_H-M   'P 1'
#
loop_
_entity.id
_entity.type
_entity.pdbx_description
1 polymer ?
#
loop_
_entity_poly.entity_id
_entity_poly.type
_entity_poly.pdbx_seq_one_letter_code
_entity_poly.pdbx_strand_id
1 'polypeptide(L)'
;MAGNKQFENGDWVQGRSREGELIHGFIETLSRNEDLIKVNVVESDNEKAIGKAIWIPSKWTEKLPDIEISNESDVLALIDLALISKDETWFMELSGKLESIKIHPKLITEKSDFISDGNRMAKLDLNK
;
A
#
# COMPACT_ATOMS: atom_id res chain seq x y z
N MET A 1 10.01 19.63 -0.66
CA MET A 1 9.28 20.02 0.56
C MET A 1 8.38 18.86 0.91
N ALA A 2 8.83 17.95 1.78
CA ALA A 2 8.07 16.74 2.11
C ALA A 2 6.90 17.11 3.02
N GLY A 3 5.68 16.88 2.52
CA GLY A 3 4.44 17.31 3.14
C GLY A 3 4.19 16.63 4.49
N ASN A 4 3.77 17.45 5.44
CA ASN A 4 3.02 17.18 6.66
C ASN A 4 2.48 15.73 6.74
N LYS A 5 3.27 14.80 7.29
CA LYS A 5 2.82 13.45 7.56
C LYS A 5 1.96 13.51 8.84
N GLN A 6 0.66 13.75 8.66
CA GLN A 6 -0.32 13.54 9.72
C GLN A 6 -0.33 12.04 9.99
N PHE A 7 0.35 11.68 11.06
CA PHE A 7 0.28 10.34 11.61
C PHE A 7 -1.05 10.21 12.34
N GLU A 8 -1.74 9.09 12.18
CA GLU A 8 -2.96 8.79 12.93
C GLU A 8 -2.75 7.60 13.87
N ASN A 9 -3.58 7.49 14.90
CA ASN A 9 -3.54 6.33 15.77
C ASN A 9 -3.97 5.09 14.98
N GLY A 10 -3.19 4.01 15.06
CA GLY A 10 -3.39 2.79 14.28
C GLY A 10 -2.65 2.74 12.94
N ASP A 11 -2.00 3.84 12.52
CA ASP A 11 -1.20 3.83 11.30
C ASP A 11 0.01 2.90 11.43
N TRP A 12 0.27 2.15 10.36
CA TRP A 12 1.50 1.37 10.23
C TRP A 12 2.67 2.28 9.87
N VAL A 13 3.75 2.14 10.64
CA VAL A 13 4.96 2.93 10.49
C VAL A 13 6.19 2.05 10.55
N GLN A 14 7.19 2.45 9.77
CA GLN A 14 8.56 2.01 9.95
C GLN A 14 9.35 3.15 10.57
N GLY A 15 10.28 2.85 11.47
CA GLY A 15 11.11 3.85 12.11
C GLY A 15 12.46 3.30 12.51
N ARG A 16 13.34 4.20 12.94
CA ARG A 16 14.63 3.82 13.51
C ARG A 16 14.75 4.22 14.97
N SER A 17 15.23 3.29 15.78
CA SER A 17 15.61 3.53 17.17
C SER A 17 16.79 4.52 17.25
N ARG A 18 17.01 5.08 18.44
CA ARG A 18 18.24 5.85 18.75
C ARG A 18 19.52 5.06 18.54
N GLU A 19 19.44 3.74 18.67
CA GLU A 19 20.57 2.83 18.44
C GLU A 19 20.72 2.43 16.96
N GLY A 20 19.85 2.94 16.07
CA GLY A 20 19.90 2.69 14.62
C GLY A 20 19.16 1.44 14.16
N GLU A 21 18.49 0.74 15.07
CA GLU A 21 17.71 -0.47 14.81
C GLU A 21 16.47 -0.14 13.97
N LEU A 22 16.17 -0.97 12.98
CA LEU A 22 14.93 -0.86 12.21
C LEU A 22 13.78 -1.45 13.03
N ILE A 23 12.69 -0.70 13.11
CA ILE A 23 11.48 -1.07 13.84
C ILE A 23 10.28 -0.93 12.91
N HIS A 24 9.44 -1.96 12.88
CA HIS A 24 8.13 -1.97 12.27
C HIS A 24 7.06 -2.07 13.35
N GLY A 25 6.02 -1.26 13.23
CA GLY A 25 4.95 -1.25 14.20
C GLY A 25 3.80 -0.36 13.82
N PHE A 26 2.85 -0.22 14.74
CA PHE A 26 1.71 0.69 14.58
C PHE A 26 1.75 1.78 15.63
N ILE A 27 1.18 2.93 15.32
CA ILE A 27 1.10 4.06 16.23
C ILE A 27 0.05 3.77 17.30
N GLU A 28 0.47 3.71 18.55
CA GLU A 28 -0.43 3.57 19.70
C GLU A 28 -0.90 4.93 20.20
N THR A 29 -0.03 5.95 20.20
CA THR A 29 -0.35 7.30 20.69
C THR A 29 0.58 8.34 20.10
N LEU A 30 0.05 9.54 19.87
CA LEU A 30 0.82 10.70 19.42
C LEU A 30 1.05 11.68 20.57
N SER A 31 2.24 12.26 20.63
CA SER A 31 2.49 13.37 21.55
C SER A 31 1.71 14.60 21.10
N ARG A 32 1.36 15.48 22.04
CA ARG A 32 0.54 16.69 21.78
C ARG A 32 1.15 17.64 20.73
N ASN A 33 2.47 17.56 20.54
CA ASN A 33 3.21 18.37 19.58
C ASN A 33 3.63 17.60 18.32
N GLU A 34 3.18 16.34 18.14
CA GLU A 34 3.50 15.45 17.00
C GLU A 34 5.01 15.23 16.72
N ASP A 35 5.89 15.68 17.62
CA ASP A 35 7.35 15.52 17.50
C ASP A 35 7.81 14.11 17.92
N LEU A 36 7.02 13.46 18.78
CA LEU A 36 7.27 12.11 19.27
C LEU A 36 6.02 11.24 19.08
N ILE A 37 6.24 10.04 18.59
CA ILE A 37 5.20 9.04 18.31
C ILE A 37 5.48 7.82 19.18
N LYS A 38 4.47 7.33 19.88
CA LYS A 38 4.52 6.06 20.59
C LYS A 38 4.13 4.96 19.62
N VAL A 39 5.11 4.13 19.25
CA VAL A 39 4.95 3.02 18.32
C VAL A 39 5.00 1.72 19.09
N ASN A 40 4.01 0.86 18.91
CA ASN A 40 4.04 -0.50 19.42
C ASN A 40 4.78 -1.39 18.40
N VAL A 41 5.91 -1.95 18.82
CA VAL A 41 6.81 -2.71 17.94
C VAL A 41 6.23 -4.09 17.68
N VAL A 42 5.96 -4.39 16.42
CA VAL A 42 5.53 -5.71 15.95
C VAL A 42 6.73 -6.53 15.49
N GLU A 43 7.69 -5.89 14.83
CA GLU A 43 8.92 -6.51 14.34
C GLU A 43 10.08 -5.52 14.48
N SER A 44 11.27 -6.02 14.80
CA SER A 44 12.47 -5.19 14.96
C SER A 44 13.72 -6.05 14.81
N ASP A 45 14.79 -5.46 14.26
CA ASP A 45 16.11 -6.10 14.18
C ASP A 45 16.66 -6.45 15.58
N ASN A 46 16.20 -5.74 16.61
CA ASN A 46 16.43 -6.11 17.99
C ASN A 46 15.21 -6.80 18.60
N GLU A 47 15.36 -8.09 18.88
CA GLU A 47 14.34 -8.94 19.49
C GLU A 47 13.87 -8.40 20.85
N LYS A 48 14.69 -7.64 21.57
CA LYS A 48 14.32 -7.05 22.87
C LYS A 48 13.30 -5.92 22.74
N ALA A 49 13.17 -5.32 21.56
CA ALA A 49 12.22 -4.24 21.29
C ALA A 49 10.84 -4.76 20.87
N ILE A 50 10.76 -6.00 20.37
CA ILE A 50 9.50 -6.61 19.92
C ILE A 50 8.49 -6.70 21.07
N GLY A 51 7.25 -6.29 20.81
CA GLY A 51 6.15 -6.29 21.77
C GLY A 51 6.21 -5.17 22.81
N LYS A 52 7.12 -4.20 22.67
CA LYS A 52 7.19 -3.02 23.53
C LYS A 52 6.71 -1.79 22.79
N ALA A 53 6.16 -0.84 23.55
CA ALA A 53 5.84 0.47 23.02
C ALA A 53 6.99 1.45 23.30
N ILE A 54 7.54 2.03 22.24
CA ILE A 54 8.69 2.93 22.30
C ILE A 54 8.36 4.29 21.69
N TRP A 55 9.02 5.33 22.20
CA TRP A 55 8.89 6.69 21.68
C TRP A 55 9.94 6.95 20.61
N ILE A 56 9.49 7.19 19.38
CA ILE A 56 10.35 7.49 18.23
C ILE A 56 10.06 8.93 17.76
N PRO A 57 11.08 9.73 17.45
CA PRO A 57 10.88 11.03 16.82
C PRO A 57 10.17 10.88 15.48
N SER A 58 9.13 11.68 15.24
CA SER A 58 8.35 11.63 13.99
C SER A 58 9.22 11.84 12.75
N LYS A 59 10.33 12.59 12.89
CA LYS A 59 11.32 12.82 11.84
C LYS A 59 12.05 11.55 11.36
N TRP A 60 12.10 10.52 12.18
CA TRP A 60 12.74 9.23 11.89
C TRP A 60 11.72 8.12 11.67
N THR A 61 10.46 8.49 11.58
CA THR A 61 9.34 7.58 11.35
C THR A 61 8.77 7.86 9.97
N GLU A 62 8.57 6.81 9.20
CA GLU A 62 7.91 6.87 7.91
C GLU A 62 6.65 6.01 7.97
N LYS A 63 5.47 6.62 7.77
CA LYS A 63 4.24 5.87 7.46
C LYS A 63 4.48 4.92 6.30
N LEU A 64 4.17 3.66 6.50
CA LEU A 64 4.18 2.64 5.47
C LEU A 64 3.02 2.89 4.51
N PRO A 65 3.21 2.67 3.20
CA PRO A 65 2.12 2.82 2.25
C PRO A 65 1.00 1.84 2.63
N ASP A 66 -0.24 2.33 2.59
CA ASP A 66 -1.39 1.45 2.66
C ASP A 66 -1.27 0.41 1.55
N ILE A 67 -1.31 -0.87 1.92
CA ILE A 67 -1.24 -1.95 0.96
C ILE A 67 -2.57 -1.94 0.20
N GLU A 68 -2.56 -1.35 -0.99
CA GLU A 68 -3.67 -1.43 -1.92
C GLU A 68 -3.74 -2.86 -2.46
N ILE A 69 -4.60 -3.68 -1.85
CA ILE A 69 -4.86 -5.05 -2.28
C ILE A 69 -5.59 -5.00 -3.63
N SER A 70 -4.81 -4.94 -4.70
CA SER A 70 -5.31 -4.71 -6.07
C SER A 70 -5.31 -5.98 -6.92
N ASN A 71 -4.54 -7.00 -6.51
CA ASN A 71 -4.39 -8.23 -7.28
C ASN A 71 -5.24 -9.36 -6.69
N GLU A 72 -5.76 -10.21 -7.56
CA GLU A 72 -6.53 -11.40 -7.18
C GLU A 72 -5.72 -12.32 -6.25
N SER A 73 -4.42 -12.51 -6.53
CA SER A 73 -3.51 -13.33 -5.72
C SER A 73 -3.39 -12.85 -4.28
N ASP A 74 -3.34 -11.53 -4.08
CA ASP A 74 -3.15 -10.93 -2.76
C ASP A 74 -4.42 -11.08 -1.92
N VAL A 75 -5.59 -10.93 -2.56
CA VAL A 75 -6.88 -11.20 -1.90
C VAL A 75 -7.01 -12.68 -1.54
N LEU A 76 -6.64 -13.60 -2.44
CA LEU A 76 -6.70 -15.04 -2.16
C LEU A 76 -5.79 -15.45 -0.99
N ALA A 77 -4.57 -14.91 -0.92
CA ALA A 77 -3.67 -15.16 0.20
C ALA A 77 -4.26 -14.65 1.54
N LEU A 78 -4.95 -13.52 1.53
CA LEU A 78 -5.63 -13.00 2.72
C LEU A 78 -6.87 -13.84 3.09
N ILE A 79 -7.59 -14.37 2.11
CA ILE A 79 -8.71 -15.30 2.34
C ILE A 79 -8.22 -16.57 3.05
N ASP A 80 -7.10 -17.14 2.60
CA ASP A 80 -6.49 -18.30 3.26
C ASP A 80 -6.10 -17.98 4.71
N LEU A 81 -5.55 -16.78 4.97
CA LEU A 81 -5.24 -16.31 6.32
C LEU A 81 -6.51 -16.14 7.18
N ALA A 82 -7.60 -15.64 6.62
CA ALA A 82 -8.88 -15.50 7.32
C ALA A 82 -9.46 -16.86 7.70
N LEU A 83 -9.37 -17.84 6.80
CA LEU A 83 -9.79 -19.23 7.05
C LEU A 83 -8.96 -19.87 8.17
N ILE A 84 -7.63 -19.67 8.18
CA ILE A 84 -6.75 -20.15 9.26
C ILE A 84 -7.11 -19.49 10.59
N SER A 85 -7.41 -18.19 10.57
CA SER A 85 -7.77 -17.41 11.76
C SER A 85 -9.22 -17.64 12.22
N LYS A 86 -10.03 -18.33 11.40
CA LYS A 86 -11.47 -18.57 11.59
C LYS A 86 -12.29 -17.28 11.73
N ASP A 87 -11.88 -16.24 11.01
CA ASP A 87 -12.61 -14.97 10.99
C ASP A 87 -13.58 -14.94 9.81
N GLU A 88 -14.84 -15.24 10.09
CA GLU A 88 -15.92 -15.28 9.10
C GLU A 88 -16.21 -13.88 8.53
N THR A 89 -16.15 -12.84 9.36
CA THR A 89 -16.44 -11.46 8.93
C THR A 89 -15.38 -11.01 7.93
N TRP A 90 -14.12 -11.23 8.27
CA TRP A 90 -12.99 -10.86 7.42
C TRP A 90 -12.97 -11.68 6.11
N PHE A 91 -13.32 -12.96 6.17
CA PHE A 91 -13.48 -13.82 4.98
C PHE A 91 -14.56 -13.29 4.02
N MET A 92 -15.73 -12.90 4.54
CA MET A 92 -16.84 -12.40 3.72
C MET A 92 -16.48 -11.07 3.04
N GLU A 93 -15.80 -10.16 3.75
CA GLU A 93 -15.32 -8.90 3.17
C GLU A 93 -14.31 -9.12 2.04
N LEU A 94 -13.33 -10.01 2.25
CA LEU A 94 -12.32 -10.33 1.25
C LEU A 94 -12.91 -11.06 0.03
N SER A 95 -13.87 -11.95 0.25
CA SER A 95 -14.58 -12.64 -0.84
C SER A 95 -15.39 -11.66 -1.69
N GLY A 96 -16.08 -10.69 -1.08
CA GLY A 96 -16.76 -9.63 -1.82
C GLY A 96 -15.81 -8.72 -2.62
N LYS A 97 -14.62 -8.42 -2.06
CA LYS A 97 -13.56 -7.73 -2.81
C LYS A 97 -13.04 -8.56 -3.98
N LEU A 98 -12.88 -9.87 -3.80
CA LEU A 98 -12.46 -10.79 -4.86
C LEU A 98 -13.46 -10.80 -6.03
N GLU A 99 -14.76 -10.84 -5.74
CA GLU A 99 -15.81 -10.74 -6.76
C GLU A 99 -15.72 -9.41 -7.52
N SER A 100 -15.47 -8.30 -6.81
CA SER A 100 -15.31 -6.98 -7.42
C SER A 100 -14.10 -6.90 -8.37
N ILE A 101 -12.99 -7.56 -8.02
CA ILE A 101 -11.78 -7.64 -8.86
C ILE A 101 -12.01 -8.54 -10.08
N LYS A 102 -12.70 -9.67 -9.91
CA LYS A 102 -13.05 -10.58 -11.02
C LYS A 102 -14.01 -9.95 -12.03
N ILE A 103 -14.89 -9.06 -11.58
CA ILE A 103 -15.85 -8.36 -12.44
C ILE A 103 -15.19 -7.20 -13.22
N HIS A 104 -14.06 -6.66 -12.74
CA HIS A 104 -13.30 -5.60 -13.42
C HIS A 104 -11.87 -6.01 -13.77
N PRO A 105 -11.66 -6.87 -14.79
CA PRO A 105 -10.37 -6.96 -15.45
C PRO A 105 -10.17 -5.68 -16.29
N LYS A 106 -9.60 -4.66 -15.65
CA LYS A 106 -8.76 -3.62 -16.29
C LYS A 106 -9.23 -3.15 -17.68
N LEU A 107 -10.16 -2.19 -17.74
CA LEU A 107 -10.24 -1.31 -18.91
C LEU A 107 -9.00 -0.41 -18.92
N ILE A 108 -7.92 -0.92 -19.51
CA ILE A 108 -6.81 -0.11 -20.00
C ILE A 108 -7.39 0.76 -21.12
N THR A 109 -7.94 1.93 -20.78
CA THR A 109 -8.08 3.02 -21.75
C THR A 109 -6.78 3.79 -21.74
N GLU A 110 -5.72 3.14 -22.20
CA GLU A 110 -4.63 3.86 -22.84
C GLU A 110 -5.22 4.40 -24.14
N LYS A 111 -5.50 5.70 -24.19
CA LYS A 111 -5.64 6.39 -25.46
C LYS A 111 -4.34 6.17 -26.23
N SER A 112 -4.36 5.18 -27.11
CA SER A 112 -3.39 5.01 -28.18
C SER A 112 -3.59 6.14 -29.17
N ASP A 113 -3.00 7.31 -28.89
CA ASP A 113 -2.84 8.39 -29.87
C ASP A 113 -1.74 8.05 -30.90
N PHE A 114 -1.70 6.80 -31.36
CA PHE A 114 -0.80 6.34 -32.43
C PHE A 114 -1.49 5.28 -33.29
N ILE A 115 -2.16 5.77 -34.34
CA ILE A 115 -1.98 5.43 -35.77
C ILE A 115 -3.27 5.85 -36.48
N SER A 116 -3.27 7.09 -37.00
CA SER A 116 -3.95 7.39 -38.25
C SER A 116 -2.85 7.68 -39.27
N ASP A 117 -2.17 6.63 -39.72
CA ASP A 117 -1.34 6.68 -40.94
C ASP A 117 -2.30 6.59 -42.14
N GLY A 118 -3.08 7.65 -42.33
CA GLY A 118 -3.92 7.87 -43.49
C GLY A 118 -3.36 9.06 -44.26
N ASN A 119 -2.33 8.82 -45.07
CA ASN A 119 -2.10 9.48 -46.38
C ASN A 119 -0.72 9.11 -46.95
N ARG A 120 -0.62 7.93 -47.58
CA ARG A 120 0.46 7.58 -48.51
C ARG A 120 -0.06 6.75 -49.68
N MET A 121 -0.87 7.37 -50.53
CA MET A 121 -1.11 6.87 -51.91
C MET A 121 -0.99 8.05 -52.88
N ALA A 122 0.24 8.49 -53.12
CA ALA A 122 0.60 9.20 -54.33
C ALA A 122 0.84 8.16 -55.43
N LYS A 123 -0.18 7.91 -56.26
CA LYS A 123 -0.03 7.45 -57.65
C LYS A 123 -1.19 8.01 -58.49
N LEU A 124 -1.07 9.28 -58.86
CA LEU A 124 -1.66 9.76 -60.11
C LEU A 124 -0.74 9.31 -61.25
N ASP A 125 -1.10 8.20 -61.89
CA ASP A 125 -0.70 7.96 -63.28
C ASP A 125 -1.97 8.07 -64.13
N LEU A 126 -2.10 9.24 -64.74
CA LEU A 126 -3.13 9.58 -65.71
C LEU A 126 -2.62 9.15 -67.08
N ASN A 127 -3.19 8.10 -67.70
CA ASN A 127 -3.09 7.83 -69.14
C ASN A 127 -4.05 6.70 -69.57
N LYS A 128 -5.22 7.05 -70.13
CA LYS A 128 -5.65 6.72 -71.51
C LYS A 128 -7.04 7.28 -71.81
#